data_AF-A0AAW6KH58-F1
#
_entry.id   AF-A0AAW6KH58-F1
#
_cell.length_a   1.000
_cell.length_b   1.000
_cell.length_c   1.000
_cell.angle_alpha   90.00
_cell.angle_beta   90.00
_cell.angle_gamma   90.00
#
_symmetry.space_group_name_H-M   'P 1'
#
loop_
_entity.id
_entity.type
_entity.pdbx_description
1 polymer ?
#
loop_
_entity_poly.entity_id
_entity_poly.type
_entity_poly.pdbx_seq_one_letter_code
_entity_poly.pdbx_strand_id
1 'polypeptide(L)'
;KLAKELHERLEKKYPGLSRGVISKGAAGDNGIYNQDLNERSVLIEFGGVDNNREELERAAEAMADVFSEMYWNAEKVDADTGEDDKKKQ
;
A
#
# COMPACT_ATOMS: atom_id res chain seq x y z
N LYS A 1 -3.65 -7.75 -5.49
CA LYS A 1 -4.36 -6.46 -5.71
C LYS A 1 -3.77 -5.36 -4.85
N LEU A 2 -3.77 -5.49 -3.51
CA LEU A 2 -3.18 -4.53 -2.57
C LEU A 2 -1.74 -4.10 -2.93
N ALA A 3 -0.82 -5.06 -3.08
CA ALA A 3 0.58 -4.75 -3.40
C ALA A 3 0.76 -3.98 -4.72
N LYS A 4 -0.07 -4.29 -5.73
CA LYS A 4 -0.04 -3.61 -7.03
C LYS A 4 -0.51 -2.16 -6.91
N GLU A 5 -1.63 -1.94 -6.22
CA GLU A 5 -2.15 -0.60 -5.99
C GLU A 5 -1.15 0.26 -5.20
N LEU A 6 -0.55 -0.31 -4.15
CA LEU A 6 0.45 0.37 -3.35
C LEU A 6 1.67 0.76 -4.21
N HIS A 7 2.16 -0.15 -5.05
CA HIS A 7 3.25 0.13 -5.99
C HIS A 7 2.88 1.26 -6.97
N GLU A 8 1.68 1.23 -7.57
CA GLU A 8 1.24 2.26 -8.52
C GLU A 8 1.11 3.64 -7.86
N ARG A 9 0.64 3.70 -6.61
CA ARG A 9 0.57 4.96 -5.85
C ARG A 9 1.96 5.48 -5.46
N LEU A 10 2.86 4.59 -5.05
CA LEU A 10 4.27 4.92 -4.81
C LEU A 10 4.93 5.46 -6.07
N GLU A 11 4.77 4.80 -7.21
CA GLU A 11 5.38 5.25 -8.46
C GLU A 11 4.81 6.61 -8.92
N LYS A 12 3.53 6.89 -8.63
CA LYS A 12 2.92 8.18 -8.93
C LYS A 12 3.46 9.32 -8.06
N LYS A 13 3.65 9.10 -6.75
CA LYS A 13 4.04 10.15 -5.79
C LYS A 13 5.56 10.25 -5.60
N TYR A 14 6.26 9.13 -5.70
CA TYR A 14 7.69 8.94 -5.53
C TYR A 14 8.27 8.04 -6.64
N PRO A 15 8.39 8.57 -7.88
CA PRO A 15 8.80 7.77 -9.04
C PRO A 15 10.15 7.07 -8.83
N GLY A 16 10.22 5.78 -9.17
CA GLY A 16 11.43 4.97 -9.07
C GLY A 16 11.79 4.49 -7.66
N LEU A 17 11.03 4.85 -6.62
CA LEU A 17 11.29 4.39 -5.25
C LEU A 17 10.96 2.90 -5.08
N SER A 18 9.87 2.43 -5.70
CA SER A 18 9.44 1.04 -5.62
C SER A 18 9.95 0.23 -6.80
N ARG A 19 10.54 -0.94 -6.54
CA ARG A 19 11.06 -1.85 -7.58
C ARG A 19 9.99 -2.77 -8.19
N GLY A 20 8.72 -2.58 -7.86
CA GLY A 20 7.61 -3.41 -8.35
C GLY A 20 7.17 -4.48 -7.36
N VAL A 21 6.14 -5.23 -7.76
CA VAL A 21 5.58 -6.35 -6.99
C VAL A 21 6.23 -7.65 -7.44
N ILE A 22 6.84 -8.35 -6.49
CA ILE A 22 7.45 -9.66 -6.72
C ILE A 22 6.53 -10.71 -6.11
N SER A 23 6.12 -11.69 -6.93
CA SER A 23 5.39 -12.88 -6.47
C SER A 23 6.34 -14.07 -6.46
N LYS A 24 6.48 -14.73 -5.30
CA LYS A 24 7.24 -15.97 -5.15
C LYS A 24 6.29 -17.17 -5.11
N GLY A 25 6.78 -18.37 -5.42
CA GLY A 25 5.95 -19.58 -5.53
C GLY A 25 6.03 -20.34 -6.87
N ALA A 26 7.08 -20.12 -7.67
CA ALA A 26 7.35 -20.96 -8.84
C ALA A 26 7.79 -22.37 -8.42
N ALA A 27 7.56 -23.36 -9.30
CA ALA A 27 7.98 -24.74 -9.04
C ALA A 27 9.49 -24.81 -8.75
N GLY A 28 9.85 -25.24 -7.53
CA GLY A 28 11.24 -25.32 -7.05
C GLY A 28 11.58 -24.33 -5.93
N ASP A 29 10.68 -23.40 -5.60
CA ASP A 29 10.82 -22.53 -4.43
C ASP A 29 10.30 -23.29 -3.18
N ASN A 30 11.11 -23.39 -2.12
CA ASN A 30 10.68 -23.99 -0.83
C ASN A 30 9.71 -23.05 -0.05
N GLY A 31 9.17 -22.05 -0.75
CA GLY A 31 8.64 -20.79 -0.24
C GLY A 31 7.20 -20.88 0.22
N ILE A 32 7.01 -21.36 1.45
CA ILE A 32 5.84 -20.98 2.24
C ILE A 32 6.12 -19.61 2.84
N TYR A 33 5.27 -18.63 2.53
CA TYR A 33 5.33 -17.28 3.02
C TYR A 33 4.10 -16.94 3.86
N ASN A 34 4.16 -15.85 4.61
CA ASN A 34 3.00 -15.33 5.35
C ASN A 34 1.80 -14.98 4.44
N GLN A 35 2.04 -14.88 3.13
CA GLN A 35 1.03 -14.65 2.10
C GLN A 35 0.20 -15.90 1.79
N ASP A 36 0.77 -17.10 2.03
CA ASP A 36 0.04 -18.37 1.92
C ASP A 36 -0.91 -18.61 3.10
N LEU A 37 -0.65 -17.95 4.24
CA LEU A 37 -1.50 -18.01 5.43
C LEU A 37 -2.72 -17.09 5.33
N ASN A 38 -2.60 -15.97 4.61
CA ASN A 38 -3.70 -15.02 4.44
C ASN A 38 -3.53 -14.19 3.16
N GLU A 39 -4.56 -14.19 2.31
CA GLU A 39 -4.61 -13.45 1.05
C GLU A 39 -4.52 -11.91 1.22
N ARG A 40 -4.64 -11.40 2.45
CA ARG A 40 -4.50 -9.98 2.82
C ARG A 40 -3.15 -9.62 3.43
N SER A 41 -2.18 -10.53 3.40
CA SER A 41 -0.81 -10.26 3.86
C SER A 41 0.05 -9.71 2.72
N VAL A 42 0.97 -8.80 3.06
CA VAL A 42 2.03 -8.31 2.15
C VAL A 42 3.35 -8.23 2.91
N LEU A 43 4.45 -8.55 2.24
CA LEU A 43 5.80 -8.32 2.74
C LEU A 43 6.36 -7.08 2.05
N ILE A 44 6.94 -6.18 2.84
CA ILE A 44 7.56 -4.94 2.35
C ILE A 44 9.02 -4.98 2.79
N GLU A 45 9.93 -4.77 1.83
CA GLU A 45 11.37 -4.73 2.06
C GLU A 45 11.87 -3.31 1.80
N PHE A 46 12.56 -2.72 2.79
CA PHE A 46 13.15 -1.39 2.68
C PHE A 46 14.66 -1.49 2.48
N GLY A 47 15.12 -0.98 1.34
CA GLY A 47 16.54 -0.89 0.98
C GLY A 47 17.27 -2.23 0.86
N GLY A 48 18.59 -2.16 0.97
CA GLY A 48 19.53 -3.28 0.92
C GLY A 48 20.85 -2.91 1.60
N VAL A 49 21.87 -3.76 1.44
CA VAL A 49 23.18 -3.58 2.10
C VAL A 49 23.91 -2.29 1.73
N ASP A 50 23.54 -1.68 0.60
CA ASP A 50 24.14 -0.45 0.10
C ASP A 50 23.45 0.83 0.61
N ASN A 51 22.36 0.70 1.37
CA ASN A 51 21.63 1.85 1.88
C ASN A 51 22.13 2.31 3.25
N ASN A 52 22.08 3.63 3.48
CA ASN A 52 22.30 4.21 4.80
C ASN A 52 20.97 4.45 5.54
N ARG A 53 21.07 4.76 6.84
CA ARG A 53 19.89 4.96 7.69
C ARG A 53 18.97 6.09 7.21
N GLU A 54 19.55 7.19 6.74
CA GLU A 54 18.76 8.36 6.30
C GLU A 54 17.93 8.04 5.05
N GLU A 55 18.47 7.23 4.13
CA GLU A 55 17.73 6.73 2.97
C GLU A 55 16.59 5.81 3.38
N LEU A 56 16.82 4.91 4.34
CA LEU A 56 15.78 4.01 4.85
C LEU A 56 14.67 4.77 5.58
N GLU A 57 15.02 5.77 6.38
CA GLU A 57 14.06 6.65 7.06
C GLU A 57 13.19 7.41 6.03
N ARG A 58 13.79 8.03 5.01
CA ARG A 58 13.03 8.68 3.93
C ARG A 58 12.14 7.71 3.15
N ALA A 59 12.62 6.50 2.87
CA ALA A 59 11.82 5.48 2.18
C ALA A 59 10.63 5.03 3.04
N ALA A 60 10.83 4.88 4.35
CA ALA A 60 9.77 4.55 5.29
C ALA A 60 8.73 5.68 5.41
N GLU A 61 9.17 6.94 5.45
CA GLU A 61 8.27 8.10 5.45
C GLU A 61 7.43 8.18 4.16
N ALA A 62 8.07 8.03 3.00
CA ALA A 62 7.36 8.02 1.70
C ALA A 62 6.34 6.88 1.60
N MET A 63 6.69 5.70 2.14
CA MET A 63 5.77 4.57 2.21
C MET A 63 4.62 4.83 3.18
N ALA A 64 4.88 5.40 4.36
CA ALA A 64 3.85 5.73 5.33
C ALA A 64 2.86 6.77 4.78
N ASP A 65 3.37 7.78 4.06
CA ASP A 65 2.56 8.80 3.41
C ASP A 65 1.58 8.17 2.41
N VAL A 66 2.08 7.39 1.45
CA VAL A 66 1.24 6.71 0.45
C VAL A 66 0.27 5.70 1.09
N PHE A 67 0.75 4.92 2.07
CA PHE A 67 -0.09 3.95 2.76
C PHE A 67 -1.22 4.61 3.53
N SER A 68 -0.95 5.72 4.21
CA SER A 68 -1.97 6.46 4.97
C SER A 68 -3.07 6.97 4.06
N GLU A 69 -2.73 7.54 2.89
CA GLU A 69 -3.72 7.96 1.90
C GLU A 69 -4.54 6.76 1.40
N MET A 70 -3.91 5.63 1.12
CA MET A 70 -4.61 4.43 0.66
C MET A 70 -5.56 3.89 1.74
N TYR A 71 -5.12 3.86 2.99
CA TYR A 71 -5.91 3.37 4.13
C TYR A 71 -7.13 4.26 4.39
N TRP A 72 -6.94 5.58 4.49
CA TRP A 72 -8.03 6.50 4.81
C TRP A 72 -8.96 6.75 3.62
N ASN A 73 -8.48 6.70 2.38
CA ASN A 73 -9.37 6.75 1.21
C ASN A 73 -10.22 5.48 1.07
N ALA A 74 -9.79 4.34 1.61
CA ALA A 74 -10.60 3.12 1.66
C ALA A 74 -11.77 3.23 2.66
N GLU A 75 -11.70 4.16 3.62
CA GLU A 75 -12.73 4.41 4.65
C GLU A 75 -13.57 5.68 4.42
N LYS A 76 -13.64 6.22 3.19
CA LYS A 76 -14.66 7.26 2.91
C LYS A 76 -16.07 6.66 2.98
N VAL A 77 -16.62 6.63 4.19
CA VAL A 77 -18.05 6.53 4.45
C VAL A 77 -18.58 7.96 4.44
N ASP A 78 -18.77 8.50 3.24
CA ASP A 78 -19.58 9.70 3.07
C ASP A 78 -21.02 9.31 3.49
N ALA A 79 -21.36 9.55 4.75
CA ALA A 79 -22.75 9.60 5.15
C ALA A 79 -23.35 10.81 4.46
N ASP A 80 -24.00 10.57 3.32
CA ASP A 80 -24.88 11.54 2.69
C ASP A 80 -26.01 11.83 3.68
N THR A 81 -25.80 12.82 4.55
CA THR A 81 -26.87 13.40 5.36
C THR A 81 -27.77 14.13 4.39
N GLY A 82 -28.76 13.42 3.86
CA GLY A 82 -29.85 13.98 3.09
C GLY A 82 -30.54 15.09 3.86
N GLU A 83 -30.07 16.32 3.69
CA GLU A 83 -30.84 17.54 3.89
C GLU A 83 -31.67 17.77 2.63
N ASP A 84 -32.75 17.01 2.46
CA ASP A 84 -33.84 17.37 1.55
C ASP A 84 -35.11 16.59 1.94
N ASP A 85 -35.84 17.11 2.93
CA ASP A 85 -37.32 17.05 2.98
C ASP A 85 -37.90 17.96 4.09
N LYS A 86 -37.45 19.22 4.14
CA LYS A 86 -38.17 20.32 4.80
C LYS A 86 -38.70 21.32 3.77
N LYS A 87 -39.62 20.91 2.92
CA LYS A 87 -40.60 21.81 2.27
C LYS A 87 -41.96 21.10 2.24
N LYS A 88 -42.83 21.41 3.20
CA LYS A 88 -44.03 22.23 2.98
C LYS A 88 -44.98 21.65 1.91
N GLN A 89 -45.96 20.85 2.32
CA GLN A 89 -47.39 21.21 2.37
C GLN A 89 -48.19 20.12 3.08
#